data_AF-A0A4P9XS08-F1
#
_entry.id   AF-A0A4P9XS08-F1
#
_cell.length_a   1.000
_cell.length_b   1.000
_cell.length_c   1.000
_cell.angle_alpha   90.00
_cell.angle_beta   90.00
_cell.angle_gamma   90.00
#
_symmetry.space_group_name_H-M   'P 1'
#
loop_
_entity.id
_entity.type
_entity.pdbx_description
1 polymer ?
#
loop_
_entity_poly.entity_id
_entity_poly.type
_entity_poly.pdbx_seq_one_letter_code
_entity_poly.pdbx_strand_id
1 'polypeptide(L)'
;MAYLYVVDYKYKENVDSALKSLLEELQQNITSAIPFVRAAHYGNNDSQFGSGFTQTFIVELESKRDARRYETHPYARRLWNVRKEVAQGKYIWPCPTVLY
;
A
#
# COMPACT_ATOMS: atom_id res chain seq x y z
N MET A 1 -6.35 10.79 15.64
CA MET A 1 -5.40 11.27 14.62
C MET A 1 -5.02 10.08 13.79
N ALA A 2 -5.46 10.04 12.54
CA ALA A 2 -5.27 8.88 11.68
C ALA A 2 -3.83 8.85 11.13
N TYR A 3 -3.37 7.66 10.78
CA TYR A 3 -2.08 7.44 10.15
C TYR A 3 -2.31 6.82 8.78
N LEU A 4 -1.74 7.43 7.76
CA LEU A 4 -1.85 6.97 6.39
C LEU A 4 -0.49 6.43 5.93
N TYR A 5 -0.46 5.16 5.52
CA TYR A 5 0.63 4.67 4.68
C TYR A 5 0.25 4.87 3.23
N VAL A 6 1.03 5.68 2.51
CA VAL A 6 0.80 5.93 1.08
C VAL A 6 1.99 5.41 0.29
N VAL A 7 1.72 4.62 -0.73
CA VAL A 7 2.73 4.10 -1.63
C VAL A 7 2.31 4.36 -3.05
N ASP A 8 3.10 5.19 -3.73
CA ASP A 8 3.01 5.40 -5.16
C ASP A 8 4.00 4.47 -5.86
N TYR A 9 3.51 3.74 -6.85
CA TYR A 9 4.31 2.77 -7.58
C TYR A 9 3.93 2.67 -9.05
N LYS A 10 4.87 2.14 -9.83
CA LYS A 10 4.71 1.76 -11.23
C LYS A 10 5.14 0.31 -11.39
N TYR A 11 4.37 -0.45 -12.16
CA TYR A 11 4.74 -1.82 -12.53
C TYR A 11 6.03 -1.82 -13.36
N LYS A 12 6.91 -2.81 -13.15
CA LYS A 12 8.05 -3.03 -14.04
C LYS A 12 7.55 -3.51 -15.42
N GLU A 13 8.33 -3.31 -16.47
CA GLU A 13 7.88 -3.57 -17.85
C GLU A 13 7.62 -5.06 -18.16
N ASN A 14 8.28 -5.99 -17.45
CA ASN A 14 8.20 -7.44 -17.69
C ASN A 14 7.75 -8.21 -16.44
N VAL A 15 6.72 -7.72 -15.76
CA VAL A 15 6.17 -8.38 -14.58
C VAL A 15 5.37 -9.62 -14.97
N ASP A 16 5.58 -10.71 -14.24
CA ASP A 16 4.71 -11.88 -14.28
C ASP A 16 3.28 -11.51 -13.88
N SER A 17 2.31 -11.75 -14.77
CA SER A 17 0.90 -11.46 -14.55
C SER A 17 0.36 -12.14 -13.28
N ALA A 18 0.86 -13.33 -12.92
CA ALA A 18 0.48 -14.01 -11.70
C ALA A 18 0.94 -13.26 -10.44
N LEU A 19 2.14 -12.67 -10.46
CA LEU A 19 2.63 -11.85 -9.35
C LEU A 19 1.87 -10.52 -9.24
N LYS A 20 1.47 -9.95 -10.38
CA LYS A 20 0.61 -8.76 -10.40
C LYS A 20 -0.76 -9.07 -9.79
N SER A 21 -1.42 -10.15 -10.22
CA SER A 21 -2.69 -10.59 -9.64
C SER A 21 -2.57 -10.91 -8.16
N LEU A 22 -1.47 -11.52 -7.72
CA LEU A 22 -1.21 -11.76 -6.30
C LEU A 22 -1.06 -10.45 -5.51
N LEU A 23 -0.40 -9.43 -6.06
CA LEU A 23 -0.30 -8.12 -5.40
C LEU A 23 -1.68 -7.48 -5.23
N GLU A 24 -2.50 -7.49 -6.28
CA GLU A 24 -3.85 -6.95 -6.28
C GLU A 24 -4.76 -7.68 -5.28
N GLU A 25 -4.71 -9.01 -5.25
CA GLU A 25 -5.43 -9.83 -4.27
C GLU A 25 -5.01 -9.49 -2.83
N LEU A 26 -3.69 -9.35 -2.59
CA LEU A 26 -3.18 -9.01 -1.26
C LEU A 26 -3.67 -7.62 -0.82
N GLN A 27 -3.69 -6.64 -1.73
CA GLN A 27 -4.18 -5.29 -1.45
C GLN A 27 -5.68 -5.27 -1.16
N GLN A 28 -6.48 -5.99 -1.93
CA GLN A 28 -7.93 -6.07 -1.76
C GLN A 28 -8.34 -6.71 -0.43
N ASN A 29 -7.61 -7.74 0.01
CA ASN A 29 -7.94 -8.50 1.20
C ASN A 29 -7.30 -7.97 2.50
N ILE A 30 -6.61 -6.83 2.45
CA ILE A 30 -5.80 -6.36 3.59
C ILE A 30 -6.64 -6.00 4.82
N THR A 31 -7.83 -5.45 4.64
CA THR A 31 -8.77 -5.10 5.73
C THR A 31 -9.34 -6.35 6.39
N SER A 32 -9.59 -7.42 5.62
CA SER A 32 -10.01 -8.71 6.15
C SER A 32 -8.87 -9.47 6.85
N ALA A 33 -7.63 -9.32 6.37
CA ALA A 33 -6.47 -10.02 6.91
C ALA A 33 -5.82 -9.32 8.12
N ILE A 34 -5.99 -8.00 8.26
CA ILE A 34 -5.38 -7.19 9.31
C ILE A 34 -6.48 -6.38 10.02
N PRO A 35 -7.04 -6.89 11.15
CA PRO A 35 -8.24 -6.30 11.76
C PRO A 35 -8.11 -4.87 12.26
N PHE A 36 -6.88 -4.38 12.46
CA PHE A 36 -6.61 -3.01 12.90
C PHE A 36 -6.35 -2.04 11.73
N VAL A 37 -6.41 -2.53 10.48
CA VAL A 37 -6.49 -1.67 9.29
C VAL A 37 -7.92 -1.21 9.16
N ARG A 38 -8.13 0.10 9.27
CA ARG A 38 -9.47 0.70 9.21
C ARG A 38 -10.02 0.68 7.79
N ALA A 39 -9.19 1.08 6.83
CA ALA A 39 -9.53 1.11 5.41
C ALA A 39 -8.27 0.94 4.57
N ALA A 40 -8.47 0.49 3.33
CA ALA A 40 -7.42 0.45 2.33
C ALA A 40 -7.99 0.88 0.99
N HIS A 41 -7.21 1.66 0.26
CA HIS A 41 -7.57 2.20 -1.04
C HIS A 41 -6.45 1.85 -2.01
N TYR A 42 -6.80 1.32 -3.18
CA TYR A 42 -5.87 1.07 -4.26
C TYR A 42 -6.49 1.59 -5.56
N GLY A 43 -5.67 2.16 -6.44
CA GLY A 43 -6.18 2.69 -7.70
C GLY A 43 -5.11 3.32 -8.57
N ASN A 44 -5.54 3.80 -9.74
CA ASN A 44 -4.69 4.56 -10.64
C ASN A 44 -4.33 5.91 -10.01
N ASN A 45 -3.07 6.30 -10.17
CA ASN A 45 -2.63 7.63 -9.81
C ASN A 45 -2.80 8.55 -11.03
N ASP A 46 -3.91 9.29 -11.05
CA ASP A 46 -4.22 10.26 -12.11
C ASP A 46 -3.63 11.66 -11.83
N SER A 47 -2.73 11.78 -10.84
CA SER A 47 -2.10 13.05 -10.50
C SER A 47 -1.19 13.54 -11.63
N GLN A 48 -1.41 14.79 -12.04
CA GLN A 48 -0.56 15.48 -13.02
C GLN A 48 0.90 15.63 -12.54
N PHE A 49 1.15 15.50 -11.23
CA PHE A 49 2.48 15.57 -10.62
C PHE A 49 2.99 14.20 -10.10
N GLY A 50 2.35 13.10 -10.50
CA GLY A 50 2.64 11.73 -10.02
C GLY A 50 4.06 11.22 -10.32
N SER A 51 4.92 12.03 -10.97
CA SER A 51 6.34 11.72 -11.22
C SER A 51 6.56 10.38 -11.94
N GLY A 52 5.60 9.97 -12.77
CA GLY A 52 5.63 8.71 -13.50
C GLY A 52 5.15 7.49 -12.71
N PHE A 53 4.69 7.63 -11.47
CA PHE A 53 3.99 6.56 -10.75
C PHE A 53 2.53 6.50 -11.21
N THR A 54 2.07 5.31 -11.58
CA THR A 54 0.76 5.10 -12.21
C THR A 54 -0.27 4.50 -11.26
N GLN A 55 0.16 4.03 -10.09
CA GLN A 55 -0.67 3.35 -9.10
C GLN A 55 -0.41 3.95 -7.72
N THR A 56 -1.45 3.99 -6.89
CA THR A 56 -1.38 4.40 -5.50
C THR A 56 -2.04 3.35 -4.63
N PHE A 57 -1.41 3.04 -3.50
CA PHE A 57 -1.96 2.22 -2.43
C PHE A 57 -1.92 2.99 -1.11
N ILE A 58 -3.06 3.09 -0.44
CA ILE A 58 -3.25 3.81 0.80
C ILE A 58 -3.79 2.84 1.85
N VAL A 59 -3.21 2.87 3.04
CA VAL A 59 -3.71 2.12 4.20
C VAL A 59 -3.96 3.09 5.35
N GLU A 60 -5.18 3.07 5.88
CA GLU A 60 -5.62 3.88 6.99
C GLU A 60 -5.52 3.13 8.31
N LEU A 61 -4.89 3.76 9.30
CA LEU A 61 -4.67 3.22 10.63
C LEU A 61 -5.10 4.24 11.68
N GLU A 62 -5.62 3.75 12.81
CA GLU A 62 -6.15 4.62 13.86
C GLU A 62 -5.07 5.26 14.73
N SER A 63 -3.89 4.64 14.81
CA SER A 63 -2.84 5.06 15.72
C SER A 63 -1.43 4.80 15.21
N LYS A 64 -0.46 5.52 15.78
CA LYS A 64 0.98 5.29 15.55
C LYS A 64 1.42 3.89 15.98
N ARG A 65 0.74 3.32 16.99
CA ARG A 65 1.02 1.97 17.47
C ARG A 65 0.61 0.94 16.41
N ASP A 66 -0.56 1.12 15.81
CA ASP A 66 -1.02 0.26 14.74
C ASP A 66 -0.19 0.44 13.47
N ALA A 67 0.33 1.64 13.21
CA ALA A 67 1.34 1.87 12.17
C ALA A 67 2.59 0.99 12.32
N ARG A 68 3.13 0.85 13.54
CA ARG A 68 4.28 -0.02 13.80
C ARG A 68 3.91 -1.51 13.74
N ARG A 69 2.71 -1.87 14.22
CA ARG A 69 2.18 -3.25 14.13
C ARG A 69 1.94 -3.66 12.69
N TYR A 70 1.48 -2.73 11.86
CA TYR A 70 1.26 -2.94 10.43
C TYR A 70 2.57 -3.28 9.71
N GLU A 71 3.65 -2.50 9.91
CA GLU A 71 4.97 -2.75 9.29
C GLU A 71 5.53 -4.14 9.60
N THR A 72 5.24 -4.65 10.79
CA THR A 72 5.74 -5.94 11.28
C THR A 72 4.78 -7.10 11.00
N HIS A 73 3.55 -6.83 10.55
CA HIS A 73 2.55 -7.86 10.33
C HIS A 73 2.95 -8.81 9.19
N PRO A 74 2.83 -10.15 9.36
CA PRO A 74 3.23 -11.11 8.32
C PRO A 74 2.57 -10.86 6.97
N TYR A 75 1.28 -10.49 6.99
CA TYR A 75 0.51 -10.18 5.78
C TYR A 75 1.05 -8.93 5.07
N ALA A 76 1.31 -7.86 5.81
CA ALA A 76 1.88 -6.64 5.25
C ALA A 76 3.31 -6.89 4.71
N ARG A 77 4.13 -7.67 5.42
CA ARG A 77 5.46 -8.09 4.93
C ARG A 77 5.36 -8.88 3.63
N ARG A 78 4.41 -9.80 3.50
CA ARG A 78 4.16 -10.55 2.26
C ARG A 78 3.80 -9.60 1.12
N LEU A 79 2.86 -8.68 1.34
CA LEU A 79 2.48 -7.65 0.37
C LEU A 79 3.70 -6.82 -0.07
N TRP A 80 4.52 -6.36 0.87
CA TRP A 80 5.71 -5.57 0.56
C TRP A 80 6.76 -6.35 -0.22
N ASN A 81 6.91 -7.65 0.05
CA ASN A 81 7.84 -8.49 -0.69
C ASN A 81 7.36 -8.69 -2.14
N VAL A 82 6.08 -9.06 -2.35
CA VAL A 82 5.51 -9.19 -3.69
C VAL A 82 5.62 -7.87 -4.46
N ARG A 83 5.31 -6.74 -3.81
CA ARG A 83 5.43 -5.41 -4.43
C ARG A 83 6.85 -5.08 -4.88
N LYS A 84 7.90 -5.51 -4.16
CA LYS A 84 9.29 -5.27 -4.56
C LYS A 84 9.67 -6.03 -5.84
N GLU A 85 9.13 -7.23 -6.01
CA GLU A 85 9.33 -8.01 -7.23
C GLU A 85 8.60 -7.38 -8.41
N VAL A 86 7.39 -6.88 -8.17
CA VAL A 86 6.46 -6.42 -9.21
C VAL A 86 6.61 -4.94 -9.59
N ALA A 87 6.97 -4.07 -8.64
CA ALA A 87 6.87 -2.64 -8.84
C ALA A 87 8.07 -1.85 -8.32
N GLN A 88 8.40 -0.80 -9.06
CA GLN A 88 9.29 0.26 -8.60
C GLN A 88 8.41 1.36 -8.01
N GLY A 89 8.71 1.82 -6.80
CA GLY A 89 7.82 2.73 -6.09
C GLY A 89 8.54 3.56 -5.04
N LYS A 90 8.03 4.77 -4.84
CA LYS A 90 8.47 5.69 -3.79
C LYS A 90 7.57 5.49 -2.57
N TYR A 91 8.20 5.24 -1.42
CA TYR A 91 7.48 5.15 -0.16
C TYR A 91 7.20 6.55 0.38
N ILE A 92 5.95 6.84 0.67
CA ILE A 92 5.57 7.99 1.48
C ILE A 92 5.29 7.44 2.89
N TRP A 93 6.21 7.76 3.81
CA TRP A 93 6.21 7.29 5.21
C TRP A 93 4.85 7.54 5.89
N PRO A 94 4.49 6.78 6.94
CA PRO A 94 3.26 6.99 7.70
C PRO A 94 3.16 8.44 8.17
N CYS A 95 2.34 9.22 7.49
CA CYS A 95 2.09 10.60 7.86
C CYS A 95 0.91 10.63 8.83
N PRO A 96 1.05 11.32 9.98
CA PRO A 96 -0.12 11.66 10.77
C PRO A 96 -0.98 12.61 9.95
N THR A 97 -2.22 12.21 9.68
CA THR A 97 -3.17 13.00 8.90
C THR A 97 -4.42 13.23 9.74
N VAL A 98 -4.92 14.46 9.70
CA VAL A 98 -6.25 14.80 10.20
C VAL A 98 -7.23 14.46 9.07
N LEU A 99 -7.90 13.31 9.19
CA LEU A 99 -9.09 13.03 8.40
C LEU A 99 -10.22 13.80 9.08
N TYR A 100 -10.75 14.83 8.42
CA TYR A 100 -11.88 15.64 8.88
C TYR A 100 -13.21 14.93 8.64
#